data_AF-A0A929GE84-F1
#
_entry.id   AF-A0A929GE84-F1
#
_cell.length_a   1.000
_cell.length_b   1.000
_cell.length_c   1.000
_cell.angle_alpha   90.00
_cell.angle_beta   90.00
_cell.angle_gamma   90.00
#
_symmetry.space_group_name_H-M   'P 1'
#
loop_
_entity.id
_entity.type
_entity.pdbx_description
1 polymer ?
#
loop_
_entity_poly.entity_id
_entity_poly.type
_entity_poly.pdbx_seq_one_letter_code
_entity_poly.pdbx_strand_id
1 'polypeptide(L)'
;CYLNLRKTDDYMGKYSKIGESTNEALAAGGLSYEPGSLRVRHLLDVVVEDIGFESISEKVTNPLTNLWVAPYYGCMVVRPEFGSTDPVDAEYPVTMDHLMEALGATVVDFPLKTHCCGGHMTQISSETAFELIRQLLHNADESNADVIVTICPMCQLNLDAYQTQVNRHFGTNYKLPILYFTQLIGLAMGIPAKKLGIGKEFVSASAALKKIGLEVEEEPAPAGKRKKDDKSLPMPSGRVEG
;
A
#
# COMPACT_ATOMS: atom_id res chain seq x y z
N CYS A 1 -8.32 -4.39 -4.81
CA CYS A 1 -8.77 -5.78 -5.05
C CYS A 1 -9.83 -6.19 -4.04
N TYR A 2 -9.49 -6.27 -2.75
CA TYR A 2 -10.42 -6.64 -1.67
C TYR A 2 -11.80 -5.98 -1.78
N LEU A 3 -11.85 -4.65 -1.74
CA LEU A 3 -13.11 -3.92 -1.81
C LEU A 3 -13.92 -4.23 -3.06
N ASN A 4 -13.28 -4.29 -4.24
CA ASN A 4 -14.00 -4.58 -5.48
C ASN A 4 -14.67 -5.95 -5.42
N LEU A 5 -13.95 -6.98 -4.98
CA LEU A 5 -14.51 -8.33 -4.86
C LEU A 5 -15.61 -8.40 -3.80
N ARG A 6 -15.39 -7.79 -2.63
CA ARG A 6 -16.36 -7.81 -1.52
C ARG A 6 -17.64 -7.05 -1.89
N LYS A 7 -17.49 -5.88 -2.51
CA LYS A 7 -18.60 -5.05 -3.01
C LYS A 7 -19.36 -5.75 -4.11
N THR A 8 -18.67 -6.41 -5.05
CA THR A 8 -19.33 -7.17 -6.12
C THR A 8 -20.18 -8.30 -5.54
N ASP A 9 -19.62 -9.10 -4.63
CA ASP A 9 -20.35 -10.17 -3.95
C ASP A 9 -21.60 -9.65 -3.20
N ASP A 10 -21.43 -8.61 -2.38
CA ASP A 10 -22.53 -7.97 -1.63
C ASP A 10 -23.60 -7.40 -2.57
N TYR A 11 -23.20 -6.66 -3.60
CA TYR A 11 -24.14 -5.94 -4.46
C TYR A 11 -24.91 -6.89 -5.39
N MET A 12 -24.28 -7.97 -5.88
CA MET A 12 -25.00 -8.98 -6.66
C MET A 12 -26.06 -9.70 -5.81
N GLY A 13 -25.82 -9.89 -4.51
CA GLY A 13 -26.80 -10.48 -3.60
C GLY A 13 -27.90 -9.50 -3.21
N LYS A 14 -27.56 -8.24 -2.96
CA LYS A 14 -28.49 -7.19 -2.50
C LYS A 14 -29.39 -6.64 -3.61
N TYR A 15 -28.88 -6.56 -4.83
CA TYR A 15 -29.56 -5.96 -5.97
C TYR A 15 -29.73 -6.99 -7.10
N SER A 16 -30.89 -7.65 -7.14
CA SER A 16 -31.17 -8.75 -8.08
C SER A 16 -30.85 -8.41 -9.55
N LYS A 17 -31.19 -7.19 -9.99
CA LYS A 17 -30.89 -6.72 -11.35
C LYS A 17 -29.39 -6.73 -11.67
N ILE A 18 -28.53 -6.39 -10.70
CA ILE A 18 -27.07 -6.45 -10.87
C ILE A 18 -26.63 -7.92 -10.98
N GLY A 19 -27.15 -8.78 -10.11
CA GLY A 19 -26.88 -10.22 -10.14
C GLY A 19 -27.27 -10.89 -11.46
N GLU A 20 -28.49 -10.64 -11.93
CA GLU A 20 -29.04 -11.16 -13.19
C GLU A 20 -28.22 -10.69 -14.40
N SER A 21 -28.03 -9.37 -14.57
CA SER A 21 -27.27 -8.84 -15.71
C SER A 21 -25.80 -9.28 -15.72
N THR A 22 -25.18 -9.43 -14.54
CA THR A 22 -23.83 -9.97 -14.45
C THR A 22 -23.78 -11.44 -14.86
N ASN A 23 -24.74 -12.25 -14.41
CA ASN A 23 -24.81 -13.67 -14.78
C ASN A 23 -25.18 -13.89 -16.26
N GLU A 24 -25.99 -13.02 -16.86
CA GLU A 24 -26.22 -13.02 -18.31
C GLU A 24 -24.91 -12.81 -19.07
N ALA A 25 -24.08 -11.83 -18.66
CA ALA A 25 -22.78 -11.59 -19.27
C ALA A 25 -21.80 -12.76 -19.05
N LEU A 26 -21.78 -13.35 -17.85
CA LEU A 26 -20.94 -14.52 -17.54
C LEU A 26 -21.33 -15.75 -18.37
N ALA A 27 -22.62 -15.93 -18.65
CA ALA A 27 -23.13 -17.07 -19.41
C ALA A 27 -22.58 -17.11 -20.85
N ALA A 28 -22.25 -15.95 -21.45
CA ALA A 28 -21.58 -15.90 -22.76
C ALA A 28 -20.21 -16.60 -22.75
N GLY A 29 -19.55 -16.68 -21.59
CA GLY A 29 -18.32 -17.43 -21.35
C GLY A 29 -18.52 -18.81 -20.72
N GLY A 30 -19.76 -19.29 -20.58
CA GLY A 30 -20.06 -20.54 -19.88
C GLY A 30 -19.82 -20.48 -18.36
N LEU A 31 -19.86 -19.29 -17.77
CA LEU A 31 -19.64 -19.05 -16.36
C LEU A 31 -20.94 -18.61 -15.65
N SER A 32 -20.97 -18.80 -14.34
CA SER A 32 -22.03 -18.29 -13.46
C SER A 32 -21.46 -18.00 -12.08
N TYR A 33 -22.06 -17.06 -11.36
CA TYR A 33 -21.69 -16.72 -9.99
C TYR A 33 -22.93 -16.65 -9.09
N GLU A 34 -22.87 -17.36 -7.96
CA GLU A 34 -23.87 -17.30 -6.90
C GLU A 34 -23.40 -16.31 -5.81
N PRO A 35 -24.09 -15.18 -5.59
CA PRO A 35 -23.71 -14.21 -4.57
C PRO A 35 -23.73 -14.81 -3.17
N GLY A 36 -22.72 -14.49 -2.35
CA GLY A 36 -22.54 -15.05 -1.01
C GLY A 36 -21.89 -16.43 -0.98
N SER A 37 -21.59 -17.04 -2.14
CA SER A 37 -20.89 -18.33 -2.22
C SER A 37 -19.40 -18.26 -1.81
N LEU A 38 -18.82 -17.06 -1.77
CA LEU A 38 -17.42 -16.83 -1.42
C LEU A 38 -17.28 -15.96 -0.17
N ARG A 39 -16.27 -16.28 0.66
CA ARG A 39 -15.82 -15.42 1.75
C ARG A 39 -14.63 -14.58 1.30
N VAL A 40 -14.89 -13.36 0.82
CA VAL A 40 -13.83 -12.42 0.42
C VAL A 40 -13.18 -11.81 1.67
N ARG A 41 -11.88 -12.04 1.87
CA ARG A 41 -11.09 -11.52 3.00
C ARG A 41 -9.92 -10.66 2.52
N HIS A 42 -9.49 -9.70 3.33
CA HIS A 42 -8.22 -9.01 3.12
C HIS A 42 -7.08 -9.82 3.74
N LEU A 43 -5.86 -9.75 3.18
CA LEU A 43 -4.75 -10.57 3.69
C LEU A 43 -4.37 -10.24 5.14
N LEU A 44 -4.42 -8.96 5.52
CA LEU A 44 -4.23 -8.53 6.93
C LEU A 44 -5.18 -9.27 7.88
N ASP A 45 -6.43 -9.39 7.47
CA ASP A 45 -7.51 -9.99 8.24
C ASP A 45 -7.36 -11.52 8.31
N VAL A 46 -6.89 -12.17 7.24
CA VAL A 46 -6.47 -13.60 7.31
C VAL A 46 -5.30 -13.79 8.27
N VAL A 47 -4.28 -12.93 8.21
CA VAL A 47 -3.10 -13.03 9.07
C VAL A 47 -3.46 -12.84 10.54
N VAL A 48 -4.33 -11.88 10.86
CA VAL A 48 -4.68 -11.60 12.26
C VAL A 48 -5.72 -12.58 12.81
N GLU A 49 -6.81 -12.83 12.10
CA GLU A 49 -7.91 -13.63 12.63
C GLU A 49 -7.65 -15.13 12.57
N ASP A 50 -7.00 -15.62 11.50
CA ASP A 50 -6.84 -17.06 11.29
C ASP A 50 -5.52 -17.58 11.89
N ILE A 51 -4.49 -16.73 12.06
CA ILE A 51 -3.18 -17.09 12.64
C ILE A 51 -3.01 -16.53 14.07
N GLY A 52 -3.37 -15.26 14.30
CA GLY A 52 -3.26 -14.59 15.60
C GLY A 52 -1.90 -13.96 15.88
N PHE A 53 -1.92 -12.85 16.63
CA PHE A 53 -0.72 -12.12 17.03
C PHE A 53 0.27 -12.95 17.85
N GLU A 54 -0.23 -13.83 18.71
CA GLU A 54 0.58 -14.72 19.55
C GLU A 54 1.42 -15.68 18.70
N SER A 55 0.76 -16.42 17.81
CA SER A 55 1.41 -17.33 16.86
C SER A 55 2.44 -16.60 15.97
N ILE A 56 2.14 -15.37 15.56
CA ILE A 56 3.07 -14.54 14.78
C ILE A 56 4.31 -14.20 15.61
N SER A 57 4.11 -13.73 16.84
CA SER A 57 5.19 -13.35 17.77
C SER A 57 6.12 -14.54 18.05
N GLU A 58 5.59 -15.75 18.22
CA GLU A 58 6.38 -16.97 18.43
C GLU A 58 7.29 -17.33 17.25
N LYS A 59 6.96 -16.86 16.04
CA LYS A 59 7.73 -17.09 14.82
C LYS A 59 8.74 -16.00 14.51
N VAL A 60 8.75 -14.91 15.28
CA VAL A 60 9.72 -13.83 15.11
C VAL A 60 11.10 -14.33 15.53
N THR A 61 12.03 -14.37 14.58
CA THR A 61 13.45 -14.70 14.83
C THR A 61 14.33 -13.46 14.87
N ASN A 62 13.92 -12.42 14.13
CA ASN A 62 14.63 -11.15 13.99
C ASN A 62 13.68 -10.00 14.36
N PRO A 63 13.45 -9.72 15.65
CA PRO A 63 12.56 -8.64 16.05
C PRO A 63 12.95 -7.31 15.39
N LEU A 64 11.95 -6.54 14.95
CA LEU A 64 12.16 -5.25 14.29
C LEU A 64 12.47 -4.12 15.28
N THR A 65 13.19 -4.45 16.36
CA THR A 65 13.51 -3.54 17.46
C THR A 65 14.30 -2.33 16.96
N ASN A 66 13.88 -1.13 17.37
CA ASN A 66 14.39 0.18 16.92
C ASN A 66 13.89 0.66 15.55
N LEU A 67 12.97 -0.07 14.89
CA LEU A 67 12.28 0.42 13.70
C LEU A 67 11.01 1.16 14.09
N TRP A 68 10.92 2.45 13.74
CA TRP A 68 9.73 3.25 13.98
C TRP A 68 8.85 3.22 12.74
N VAL A 69 7.63 2.69 12.86
CA VAL A 69 6.76 2.41 11.71
C VAL A 69 5.51 3.27 11.77
N ALA A 70 5.07 3.78 10.61
CA ALA A 70 3.78 4.40 10.42
C ALA A 70 2.85 3.44 9.66
N PRO A 71 1.91 2.75 10.34
CA PRO A 71 0.96 1.85 9.70
C PRO A 71 -0.06 2.64 8.86
N TYR A 72 -0.05 2.45 7.54
CA TYR A 72 -0.96 3.08 6.60
C TYR A 72 -1.87 2.05 5.90
N TYR A 73 -3.12 2.00 6.36
CA TYR A 73 -4.15 1.07 5.92
C TYR A 73 -4.73 1.49 4.56
N GLY A 74 -4.75 2.80 4.31
CA GLY A 74 -5.46 3.38 3.18
C GLY A 74 -6.98 3.29 3.35
N CYS A 75 -7.70 3.87 2.41
CA CYS A 75 -9.14 4.12 2.57
C CYS A 75 -10.03 2.90 2.27
N MET A 76 -9.60 2.00 1.36
CA MET A 76 -10.50 0.98 0.80
C MET A 76 -10.61 -0.30 1.65
N VAL A 77 -9.76 -0.49 2.66
CA VAL A 77 -9.89 -1.65 3.56
C VAL A 77 -10.95 -1.42 4.63
N VAL A 78 -11.08 -0.16 5.07
CA VAL A 78 -11.96 0.26 6.15
C VAL A 78 -13.30 0.81 5.65
N ARG A 79 -13.36 1.30 4.40
CA ARG A 79 -14.57 1.93 3.84
C ARG A 79 -14.97 1.34 2.47
N PRO A 80 -16.28 1.24 2.20
CA PRO A 80 -17.38 1.26 3.16
C PRO A 80 -17.30 0.03 4.08
N GLU A 81 -17.93 0.12 5.26
CA GLU A 81 -17.90 -0.96 6.25
C GLU A 81 -18.65 -2.19 5.73
N PHE A 82 -17.91 -3.17 5.20
CA PHE A 82 -18.43 -4.51 4.85
C PHE A 82 -18.18 -5.53 5.98
N GLY A 83 -18.23 -5.05 7.23
CA GLY A 83 -17.84 -5.81 8.42
C GLY A 83 -16.34 -5.72 8.68
N SER A 84 -15.79 -4.50 8.81
CA SER A 84 -14.40 -4.28 9.24
C SER A 84 -14.11 -5.14 10.48
N THR A 85 -13.02 -5.89 10.45
CA THR A 85 -12.58 -6.71 11.59
C THR A 85 -11.77 -5.90 12.60
N ASP A 86 -11.53 -4.61 12.36
CA ASP A 86 -10.87 -3.78 13.36
C ASP A 86 -11.80 -3.56 14.56
N PRO A 87 -11.37 -3.92 15.78
CA PRO A 87 -12.25 -3.97 16.94
C PRO A 87 -12.67 -2.60 17.48
N VAL A 88 -12.08 -1.50 16.99
CA VAL A 88 -12.25 -0.17 17.59
C VAL A 88 -13.01 0.78 16.67
N ASP A 89 -12.42 1.16 15.53
CA ASP A 89 -12.95 2.20 14.65
C ASP A 89 -12.39 2.04 13.23
N ALA A 90 -13.26 2.15 12.23
CA ALA A 90 -12.86 2.15 10.82
C ALA A 90 -12.02 3.38 10.44
N GLU A 91 -12.15 4.51 11.14
CA GLU A 91 -11.35 5.72 10.92
C GLU A 91 -9.96 5.61 11.56
N TYR A 92 -9.89 4.95 12.72
CA TYR A 92 -8.68 4.80 13.54
C TYR A 92 -8.37 3.31 13.84
N PRO A 93 -8.09 2.51 12.80
CA PRO A 93 -7.82 1.09 12.99
C PRO A 93 -6.49 0.86 13.72
N VAL A 94 -6.45 -0.20 14.52
CA VAL A 94 -5.28 -0.60 15.35
C VAL A 94 -4.75 -2.00 15.01
N THR A 95 -5.42 -2.74 14.13
CA THR A 95 -5.07 -4.14 13.80
C THR A 95 -3.66 -4.31 13.25
N MET A 96 -3.26 -3.46 12.29
CA MET A 96 -1.89 -3.46 11.76
C MET A 96 -0.89 -2.88 12.76
N ASP A 97 -1.33 -2.02 13.68
CA ASP A 97 -0.46 -1.47 14.71
C ASP A 97 -0.02 -2.59 15.66
N HIS A 98 -0.98 -3.33 16.20
CA HIS A 98 -0.72 -4.50 17.01
C HIS A 98 0.09 -5.56 16.25
N LEU A 99 -0.13 -5.69 14.93
CA LEU A 99 0.70 -6.58 14.11
C LEU A 99 2.16 -6.10 14.09
N MET A 100 2.41 -4.81 13.86
CA MET A 100 3.78 -4.28 13.84
C MET A 100 4.45 -4.40 15.21
N GLU A 101 3.72 -4.16 16.29
CA GLU A 101 4.19 -4.37 17.66
C GLU A 101 4.53 -5.84 17.94
N ALA A 102 3.70 -6.79 17.48
CA ALA A 102 3.98 -8.22 17.56
C ALA A 102 5.25 -8.64 16.80
N LEU A 103 5.62 -7.91 15.75
CA LEU A 103 6.90 -8.11 15.04
C LEU A 103 8.10 -7.42 15.74
N GLY A 104 7.86 -6.70 16.84
CA GLY A 104 8.87 -6.01 17.64
C GLY A 104 9.21 -4.59 17.18
N ALA A 105 8.42 -4.00 16.27
CA ALA A 105 8.58 -2.61 15.85
C ALA A 105 7.92 -1.63 16.82
N THR A 106 8.30 -0.36 16.76
CA THR A 106 7.63 0.73 17.48
C THR A 106 6.66 1.44 16.54
N VAL A 107 5.38 1.44 16.86
CA VAL A 107 4.36 2.19 16.10
C VAL A 107 4.39 3.66 16.49
N VAL A 108 4.51 4.55 15.51
CA VAL A 108 4.42 5.99 15.74
C VAL A 108 2.97 6.47 15.76
N ASP A 109 2.71 7.60 16.41
CA ASP A 109 1.42 8.26 16.32
C ASP A 109 1.21 8.83 14.91
N PHE A 110 0.38 8.16 14.12
CA PHE A 110 0.12 8.49 12.72
C PHE A 110 -1.38 8.63 12.50
N PRO A 111 -2.01 9.81 12.72
CA PRO A 111 -3.46 9.95 12.63
C PRO A 111 -4.04 9.75 11.22
N LEU A 112 -3.21 9.80 10.17
CA LEU A 112 -3.68 9.72 8.78
C LEU A 112 -3.76 8.28 8.21
N LYS A 113 -3.86 7.27 9.08
CA LYS A 113 -3.84 5.82 8.75
C LYS A 113 -4.76 5.40 7.60
N THR A 114 -5.91 6.07 7.47
CA THR A 114 -7.00 5.72 6.54
C THR A 114 -7.28 6.81 5.50
N HIS A 115 -6.48 7.88 5.49
CA HIS A 115 -6.60 8.96 4.52
C HIS A 115 -6.29 8.46 3.10
N CYS A 116 -6.80 9.17 2.09
CA CYS A 116 -6.63 8.77 0.68
C CYS A 116 -5.21 9.08 0.17
N CYS A 117 -4.57 8.12 -0.50
CA CYS A 117 -3.27 8.32 -1.17
C CYS A 117 -3.39 8.99 -2.55
N GLY A 118 -4.59 9.44 -2.93
CA GLY A 118 -4.89 9.95 -4.26
C GLY A 118 -5.22 8.90 -5.31
N GLY A 119 -4.95 7.61 -5.11
CA GLY A 119 -5.26 6.55 -6.08
C GLY A 119 -4.83 6.90 -7.51
N HIS A 120 -5.76 6.89 -8.47
CA HIS A 120 -5.49 7.25 -9.87
C HIS A 120 -5.39 8.77 -10.14
N MET A 121 -5.54 9.63 -9.12
CA MET A 121 -5.45 11.08 -9.29
C MET A 121 -4.11 11.54 -9.85
N THR A 122 -3.02 10.78 -9.64
CA THR A 122 -1.71 11.07 -10.25
C THR A 122 -1.74 11.16 -11.77
N GLN A 123 -2.76 10.58 -12.43
CA GLN A 123 -2.99 10.65 -13.87
C GLN A 123 -4.05 11.68 -14.28
N ILE A 124 -4.94 12.06 -13.36
CA ILE A 124 -6.11 12.93 -13.65
C ILE A 124 -5.82 14.37 -13.22
N SER A 125 -5.35 14.55 -11.99
CA SER A 125 -4.95 15.83 -11.41
C SER A 125 -3.74 15.60 -10.50
N SER A 126 -2.56 15.81 -11.07
CA SER A 126 -1.30 15.60 -10.34
C SER A 126 -1.16 16.51 -9.13
N GLU A 127 -1.66 17.75 -9.20
CA GLU A 127 -1.60 18.70 -8.09
C GLU A 127 -2.40 18.20 -6.88
N THR A 128 -3.64 17.76 -7.10
CA THR A 128 -4.46 17.17 -6.04
C THR A 128 -3.81 15.90 -5.48
N ALA A 129 -3.25 15.05 -6.34
CA ALA A 129 -2.58 13.84 -5.90
C ALA A 129 -1.34 14.14 -5.06
N PHE A 130 -0.53 15.12 -5.47
CA PHE A 130 0.68 15.50 -4.75
C PHE A 130 0.35 16.08 -3.38
N GLU A 131 -0.71 16.86 -3.25
CA GLU A 131 -1.13 17.37 -1.94
C GLU A 131 -1.56 16.23 -0.99
N LEU A 132 -2.34 15.26 -1.48
CA LEU A 132 -2.76 14.11 -0.69
C LEU A 132 -1.56 13.24 -0.25
N ILE A 133 -0.61 13.00 -1.16
CA ILE A 133 0.62 12.27 -0.87
C ILE A 133 1.48 13.05 0.13
N ARG A 134 1.63 14.37 -0.05
CA ARG A 134 2.41 15.24 0.83
C ARG A 134 1.90 15.19 2.26
N GLN A 135 0.58 15.23 2.48
CA GLN A 135 0.01 15.17 3.84
C GLN A 135 0.42 13.88 4.56
N LEU A 136 0.36 12.74 3.87
CA LEU A 136 0.75 11.45 4.41
C LEU A 136 2.25 11.40 4.73
N LEU A 137 3.10 11.81 3.77
CA LEU A 137 4.56 11.83 3.96
C LEU A 137 4.96 12.79 5.09
N HIS A 138 4.41 14.00 5.09
CA HIS A 138 4.69 15.01 6.09
C HIS A 138 4.33 14.55 7.50
N ASN A 139 3.14 13.97 7.67
CA ASN A 139 2.71 13.51 8.99
C ASN A 139 3.56 12.34 9.50
N ALA A 140 3.95 11.41 8.62
CA ALA A 140 4.86 10.33 9.01
C ALA A 140 6.28 10.85 9.37
N ASP A 141 6.78 11.85 8.63
CA ASP A 141 8.08 12.49 8.87
C ASP A 141 8.10 13.24 10.21
N GLU A 142 7.07 14.06 10.48
CA GLU A 142 6.92 14.78 11.77
C GLU A 142 6.74 13.81 12.95
N SER A 143 6.12 12.66 12.73
CA SER A 143 6.00 11.59 13.72
C SER A 143 7.27 10.76 13.89
N ASN A 144 8.38 11.12 13.21
CA ASN A 144 9.67 10.44 13.24
C ASN A 144 9.59 8.96 12.80
N ALA A 145 8.72 8.65 11.83
CA ALA A 145 8.69 7.32 11.23
C ALA A 145 9.97 7.04 10.44
N ASP A 146 10.48 5.82 10.53
CA ASP A 146 11.55 5.31 9.68
C ASP A 146 11.02 4.75 8.36
N VAL A 147 9.77 4.28 8.37
CA VAL A 147 9.14 3.62 7.23
C VAL A 147 7.62 3.76 7.34
N ILE A 148 6.97 3.95 6.19
CA ILE A 148 5.50 3.80 6.10
C ILE A 148 5.21 2.36 5.66
N VAL A 149 4.36 1.67 6.40
CA VAL A 149 3.97 0.29 6.11
C VAL A 149 2.57 0.27 5.50
N THR A 150 2.44 -0.29 4.31
CA THR A 150 1.19 -0.28 3.54
C THR A 150 0.60 -1.67 3.36
N ILE A 151 -0.70 -1.70 3.09
CA ILE A 151 -1.44 -2.92 2.71
C ILE A 151 -2.09 -2.84 1.33
N CYS A 152 -1.89 -1.73 0.62
CA CYS A 152 -2.47 -1.50 -0.69
C CYS A 152 -1.34 -1.20 -1.70
N PRO A 153 -1.16 -2.01 -2.75
CA PRO A 153 -0.10 -1.78 -3.74
C PRO A 153 -0.21 -0.41 -4.44
N MET A 154 -1.44 0.10 -4.61
CA MET A 154 -1.66 1.43 -5.17
C MET A 154 -1.20 2.54 -4.21
N CYS A 155 -1.45 2.36 -2.91
CA CYS A 155 -0.92 3.26 -1.87
C CYS A 155 0.61 3.24 -1.87
N GLN A 156 1.22 2.05 -1.92
CA GLN A 156 2.66 1.90 -1.99
C GLN A 156 3.24 2.63 -3.20
N LEU A 157 2.72 2.38 -4.40
CA LEU A 157 3.18 3.03 -5.62
C LEU A 157 3.09 4.55 -5.53
N ASN A 158 1.96 5.08 -5.05
CA ASN A 158 1.76 6.52 -4.97
C ASN A 158 2.72 7.19 -3.98
N LEU A 159 2.86 6.61 -2.79
CA LEU A 159 3.74 7.16 -1.75
C LEU A 159 5.22 6.98 -2.09
N ASP A 160 5.61 5.95 -2.82
CA ASP A 160 7.01 5.66 -3.14
C ASP A 160 7.47 6.38 -4.43
N ALA A 161 6.78 6.14 -5.55
CA ALA A 161 7.23 6.59 -6.87
C ALA A 161 7.11 8.10 -7.12
N TYR A 162 6.31 8.81 -6.31
CA TYR A 162 6.04 10.24 -6.52
C TYR A 162 6.71 11.15 -5.48
N GLN A 163 7.50 10.65 -4.52
CA GLN A 163 8.15 11.53 -3.52
C GLN A 163 9.04 12.58 -4.16
N THR A 164 9.77 12.24 -5.23
CA THR A 164 10.63 13.21 -5.94
C THR A 164 9.81 14.36 -6.52
N GLN A 165 8.65 14.06 -7.10
CA GLN A 165 7.73 15.02 -7.71
C GLN A 165 7.08 15.88 -6.63
N VAL A 166 6.63 15.28 -5.54
CA VAL A 166 6.08 15.96 -4.36
C VAL A 166 7.12 16.92 -3.77
N ASN A 167 8.33 16.42 -3.51
CA ASN A 167 9.46 17.21 -3.00
C ASN A 167 9.77 18.40 -3.89
N ARG A 168 9.84 18.20 -5.20
CA ARG A 168 10.06 19.28 -6.16
C ARG A 168 8.90 20.29 -6.17
N HIS A 169 7.66 19.82 -6.09
CA HIS A 169 6.47 20.68 -6.20
C HIS A 169 6.30 21.57 -4.97
N PHE A 170 6.55 21.04 -3.77
CA PHE A 170 6.34 21.76 -2.51
C PHE A 170 7.62 22.28 -1.84
N GLY A 171 8.79 22.02 -2.42
CA GLY A 171 10.08 22.39 -1.83
C GLY A 171 10.44 21.59 -0.58
N THR A 172 9.94 20.35 -0.46
CA THR A 172 10.21 19.44 0.67
C THR A 172 11.33 18.45 0.33
N ASN A 173 11.72 17.60 1.28
CA ASN A 173 12.80 16.63 1.10
C ASN A 173 12.54 15.31 1.85
N TYR A 174 11.32 14.78 1.73
CA TYR A 174 10.96 13.49 2.30
C TYR A 174 11.79 12.37 1.67
N LYS A 175 12.25 11.44 2.51
CA LYS A 175 13.02 10.24 2.13
C LYS A 175 12.53 9.03 2.90
N LEU A 176 11.20 8.89 3.00
CA LEU A 176 10.56 7.83 3.76
C LEU A 176 10.40 6.60 2.88
N PRO A 177 11.08 5.48 3.16
CA PRO A 177 10.81 4.24 2.44
C PRO A 177 9.38 3.77 2.68
N ILE A 178 8.79 3.14 1.65
CA ILE A 178 7.44 2.60 1.71
C ILE A 178 7.49 1.09 1.47
N LEU A 179 7.21 0.31 2.53
CA LEU A 179 7.21 -1.14 2.47
C LEU A 179 5.80 -1.70 2.62
N TYR A 180 5.61 -2.93 2.14
CA TYR A 180 4.37 -3.66 2.29
C TYR A 180 4.39 -4.50 3.56
N PHE A 181 3.28 -4.60 4.30
CA PHE A 181 3.25 -5.24 5.62
C PHE A 181 3.78 -6.69 5.62
N THR A 182 3.55 -7.45 4.55
CA THR A 182 4.08 -8.82 4.44
C THR A 182 5.60 -8.88 4.30
N GLN A 183 6.23 -7.81 3.78
CA GLN A 183 7.69 -7.71 3.76
C GLN A 183 8.22 -7.57 5.19
N LEU A 184 7.56 -6.80 6.06
CA LEU A 184 7.96 -6.69 7.47
C LEU A 184 7.75 -8.00 8.23
N ILE A 185 6.63 -8.70 7.99
CA ILE A 185 6.42 -10.05 8.54
C ILE A 185 7.58 -10.97 8.12
N GLY A 186 7.92 -11.00 6.83
CA GLY A 186 9.00 -11.83 6.31
C GLY A 186 10.36 -11.47 6.89
N LEU A 187 10.67 -10.19 7.04
CA LEU A 187 11.90 -9.71 7.67
C LEU A 187 12.00 -10.18 9.12
N ALA A 188 10.91 -10.03 9.88
CA ALA A 188 10.85 -10.43 11.27
C ALA A 188 11.01 -11.95 11.46
N MET A 189 10.59 -12.74 10.48
CA MET A 189 10.77 -14.20 10.41
C MET A 189 12.12 -14.63 9.80
N GLY A 190 13.05 -13.69 9.59
CA GLY A 190 14.40 -13.98 9.12
C GLY A 190 14.52 -14.29 7.62
N ILE A 191 13.50 -13.97 6.82
CA ILE A 191 13.62 -14.06 5.36
C ILE A 191 14.55 -12.94 4.87
N PRO A 192 15.58 -13.24 4.07
CA PRO A 192 16.49 -12.21 3.55
C PRO A 192 15.76 -11.10 2.78
N ALA A 193 16.13 -9.83 3.05
CA ALA A 193 15.52 -8.64 2.44
C ALA A 193 15.39 -8.74 0.91
N LYS A 194 16.44 -9.24 0.24
CA LYS A 194 16.47 -9.46 -1.22
C LYS A 194 15.38 -10.42 -1.72
N LYS A 195 15.06 -11.47 -0.96
CA LYS A 195 13.97 -12.42 -1.32
C LYS A 195 12.59 -11.80 -1.16
N LEU A 196 12.46 -10.81 -0.27
CA LEU A 196 11.24 -10.03 -0.06
C LEU A 196 11.11 -8.88 -1.07
N GLY A 197 12.06 -8.74 -1.99
CA GLY A 197 12.08 -7.68 -2.99
C GLY A 197 12.41 -6.29 -2.44
N ILE A 198 13.00 -6.22 -1.24
CA ILE A 198 13.47 -4.95 -0.65
C ILE A 198 14.79 -4.56 -1.31
N GLY A 199 14.98 -3.27 -1.57
CA GLY A 199 16.02 -2.69 -2.41
C GLY A 199 15.53 -2.36 -3.84
N LYS A 200 14.22 -2.51 -4.10
CA LYS A 200 13.58 -2.22 -5.40
C LYS A 200 12.61 -1.03 -5.34
N GLU A 201 12.29 -0.58 -4.14
CA GLU A 201 11.55 0.65 -3.88
C GLU A 201 12.25 1.86 -4.51
N PHE A 202 11.47 2.89 -4.86
CA PHE A 202 12.01 4.13 -5.43
C PHE A 202 12.76 4.96 -4.38
N VAL A 203 12.32 4.90 -3.12
CA VAL A 203 12.99 5.51 -1.98
C VAL A 203 13.57 4.43 -1.08
N SER A 204 14.90 4.30 -1.12
CA SER A 204 15.65 3.24 -0.45
C SER A 204 15.29 3.05 1.02
N ALA A 205 15.03 1.79 1.41
CA ALA A 205 14.81 1.37 2.79
C ALA A 205 16.12 1.12 3.57
N SER A 206 17.29 1.25 2.94
CA SER A 206 18.60 0.93 3.55
C SER A 206 18.84 1.67 4.86
N ALA A 207 18.51 2.96 4.92
CA ALA A 207 18.72 3.76 6.13
C ALA A 207 17.83 3.28 7.31
N ALA A 208 16.57 2.95 7.02
CA ALA A 208 15.64 2.41 8.02
C ALA A 208 16.06 1.01 8.48
N LEU A 209 16.40 0.11 7.55
CA LEU A 209 16.77 -1.27 7.86
C LEU A 209 18.13 -1.39 8.56
N LYS A 210 19.04 -0.43 8.36
CA LYS A 210 20.28 -0.35 9.13
C LYS A 210 20.03 -0.18 10.63
N LYS A 211 18.94 0.47 11.04
CA LYS A 211 18.59 0.63 12.47
C LYS A 211 18.30 -0.69 13.17
N ILE A 212 17.88 -1.70 12.40
CA ILE A 212 17.63 -3.06 12.89
C ILE A 212 18.76 -4.04 12.53
N GLY A 213 19.94 -3.51 12.15
CA GLY A 213 21.13 -4.30 11.87
C GLY A 213 21.10 -5.05 10.53
N LEU A 214 20.22 -4.68 9.61
CA LEU A 214 20.14 -5.28 8.28
C LEU A 214 20.80 -4.39 7.23
N GLU A 215 21.67 -4.98 6.42
CA GLU A 215 22.21 -4.36 5.22
C GLU A 215 21.38 -4.77 4.01
N VAL A 216 21.05 -3.80 3.16
CA VAL A 216 20.29 -4.01 1.92
C VAL A 216 21.23 -3.80 0.75
N GLU A 217 21.32 -4.80 -0.13
CA GLU A 217 21.94 -4.63 -1.43
C GLU A 217 20.98 -3.83 -2.33
N GLU A 218 21.31 -2.57 -2.61
CA GLU A 218 20.53 -1.75 -3.54
C GLU A 218 20.76 -2.20 -4.99
N GLU A 219 19.69 -2.38 -5.77
CA GLU A 219 19.86 -2.52 -7.21
C GLU A 219 20.35 -1.17 -7.77
N PRO A 220 21.40 -1.16 -8.61
CA PRO A 220 21.90 0.08 -9.18
C PRO A 220 20.79 0.78 -9.94
N ALA A 221 20.61 2.08 -9.69
CA ALA A 221 19.61 2.89 -10.37
C ALA A 221 19.66 2.63 -11.89
N PRO A 222 18.52 2.42 -12.56
CA PRO A 222 18.50 2.16 -13.99
C PRO A 222 19.26 3.29 -14.68
N ALA A 223 20.24 2.92 -15.52
CA ALA A 223 21.10 3.86 -16.21
C ALA A 223 20.25 5.00 -16.79
N GLY A 224 20.56 6.23 -16.38
CA GLY A 224 19.75 7.40 -16.68
C GLY A 224 19.37 7.43 -18.16
N LYS A 225 18.11 7.82 -18.45
CA LYS A 225 17.57 7.89 -19.81
C LYS A 225 18.65 8.43 -20.75
N ARG A 226 19.09 7.61 -21.73
CA ARG A 226 19.96 8.06 -22.82
C ARG A 226 19.37 9.38 -23.32
N LYS A 227 20.21 10.43 -23.41
CA LYS A 227 19.84 11.67 -24.10
C LYS A 227 19.18 11.26 -25.41
N LYS A 228 17.94 11.70 -25.60
CA LYS A 228 17.17 11.41 -26.82
C LYS A 228 18.05 11.88 -27.97
N ASP A 229 18.49 10.96 -28.83
CA ASP A 229 19.18 11.34 -30.05
C ASP A 229 18.25 12.29 -30.81
N ASP A 230 18.76 13.47 -31.19
CA ASP A 230 18.06 14.54 -31.91
C ASP A 230 17.50 14.10 -33.29
N LYS A 231 17.66 12.82 -33.62
CA LYS A 231 17.09 12.16 -34.80
C LYS A 231 15.77 11.43 -34.53
N SER A 232 15.27 11.43 -33.29
CA SER A 232 13.94 10.85 -33.02
C SER A 232 12.87 11.70 -33.71
N LEU A 233 12.01 11.05 -34.51
CA LEU A 233 10.90 11.69 -35.22
C LEU A 233 10.12 12.65 -34.29
N PRO A 234 9.79 13.87 -34.75
CA PRO A 234 9.01 14.79 -33.94
C PRO A 234 7.67 14.15 -33.57
N MET A 235 7.29 14.29 -32.29
CA MET A 235 5.96 13.90 -31.84
C MET A 235 4.92 14.67 -32.66
N PRO A 236 3.83 14.02 -33.14
CA PRO A 236 2.77 14.73 -33.83
C PRO A 236 2.25 15.85 -32.94
N SER A 237 2.20 17.07 -33.47
CA SER A 237 1.54 18.19 -32.79
C SER A 237 0.10 17.78 -32.50
N GLY A 238 -0.32 17.91 -31.24
CA GLY A 238 -1.69 17.65 -30.81
C GLY A 238 -2.69 18.37 -31.73
N ARG A 239 -3.84 17.74 -31.98
CA ARG A 239 -4.91 18.31 -32.80
C ARG A 239 -5.16 19.76 -32.42
N VAL A 240 -4.96 20.65 -33.38
CA VAL A 240 -5.52 21.99 -33.31
C VAL A 240 -7.03 21.80 -33.41
N GLU A 241 -7.74 22.13 -32.34
CA GLU A 241 -9.19 22.21 -32.33
C GLU A 241 -9.62 23.26 -33.37
N GLY A 242 -10.53 22.86 -34.26
CA GLY A 242 -11.22 23.73 -35.20
C GLY A 242 -12.72 23.53 -35.03
#